data_AF-A0A377ZTW7-F1
#
_entry.id   AF-A0A377ZTW7-F1
#
_cell.length_a   1.000
_cell.length_b   1.000
_cell.length_c   1.000
_cell.angle_alpha   90.00
_cell.angle_beta   90.00
_cell.angle_gamma   90.00
#
_symmetry.space_group_name_H-M   'P 1'
#
loop_
_entity.id
_entity.type
_entity.pdbx_description
1 polymer ?
#
loop_
_entity_poly.entity_id
_entity_poly.type
_entity_poly.pdbx_seq_one_letter_code
_entity_poly.pdbx_strand_id
1 'polypeptide(L)'
;MADFYTPIRSGTDITFLSGVILYLLNNEKFNREYTEAYTNASLIVREDYSFDDGLFSGYDAEKRQYDKTSWNYELDENGFAKRDTTLQHPRCVWNLLKQHVSRYTPDVVENICGTPKADFLKVCEYIAETSAPG
;
A
#
# COMPACT_ATOMS: atom_id res chain seq x y z
N MET A 1 -21.99 19.24 8.89
CA MET A 1 -20.79 19.77 9.58
C MET A 1 -19.91 18.58 9.91
N ALA A 2 -18.58 18.70 9.83
CA ALA A 2 -17.68 17.59 10.15
C ALA A 2 -17.42 17.53 11.66
N ASP A 3 -17.29 16.32 12.22
CA ASP A 3 -16.92 16.11 13.62
C ASP A 3 -15.42 16.31 13.87
N PHE A 4 -14.59 16.11 12.85
CA PHE A 4 -13.14 16.28 12.91
C PHE A 4 -12.61 16.92 11.62
N TYR A 5 -11.68 17.87 11.77
CA TYR A 5 -10.99 18.54 10.67
C TYR A 5 -9.49 18.54 10.97
N THR A 6 -8.69 18.23 9.95
CA THR A 6 -7.24 18.40 9.98
C THR A 6 -6.77 19.03 8.67
N PRO A 7 -5.82 19.97 8.70
CA PRO A 7 -5.26 20.55 7.49
C PRO A 7 -4.38 19.53 6.75
N ILE A 8 -4.29 19.70 5.43
CA ILE A 8 -3.37 18.99 4.55
C ILE A 8 -2.85 19.94 3.47
N ARG A 9 -1.55 19.90 3.19
CA ARG A 9 -0.94 20.67 2.10
C ARG A 9 -1.41 20.12 0.74
N SER A 10 -1.80 21.00 -0.17
CA SER A 10 -2.26 20.60 -1.50
C SER A 10 -1.22 19.74 -2.24
N GLY A 11 -1.67 18.61 -2.81
CA GLY A 11 -0.82 17.72 -3.59
C GLY A 11 -0.01 16.71 -2.76
N THR A 12 -0.36 16.50 -1.49
CA THR A 12 0.36 15.58 -0.57
C THR A 12 -0.46 14.37 -0.14
N ASP A 13 -1.65 14.21 -0.71
CA ASP A 13 -2.65 13.21 -0.35
C ASP A 13 -2.09 11.77 -0.44
N ILE A 14 -1.22 11.49 -1.41
CA ILE A 14 -0.57 10.16 -1.54
C ILE A 14 0.24 9.81 -0.29
N THR A 15 0.95 10.77 0.29
CA THR A 15 1.74 10.53 1.51
C THR A 15 0.82 10.26 2.69
N PHE A 16 -0.23 11.06 2.84
CA PHE A 16 -1.23 10.89 3.88
C PHE A 16 -1.92 9.51 3.81
N LEU A 17 -2.46 9.16 2.64
CA LEU A 17 -3.17 7.88 2.43
C LEU A 17 -2.24 6.67 2.54
N SER A 18 -1.00 6.77 2.06
CA SER A 18 -0.01 5.70 2.23
C SER A 18 0.36 5.49 3.70
N GLY A 19 0.41 6.57 4.49
CA GLY A 19 0.53 6.48 5.93
C GLY A 19 -0.65 5.79 6.59
N VAL A 20 -1.89 6.07 6.15
CA VAL A 20 -3.09 5.36 6.64
C VAL A 20 -2.97 3.86 6.36
N ILE A 21 -2.59 3.47 5.13
CA ILE A 21 -2.38 2.06 4.78
C ILE A 21 -1.32 1.43 5.69
N LEU A 22 -0.18 2.09 5.91
CA LEU A 22 0.85 1.60 6.83
C LEU A 22 0.30 1.40 8.25
N TYR A 23 -0.46 2.37 8.77
CA TYR A 23 -1.08 2.27 10.08
C TYR A 23 -2.02 1.06 10.17
N LEU A 24 -2.90 0.86 9.18
CA LEU A 24 -3.83 -0.26 9.15
C LEU A 24 -3.10 -1.60 9.11
N LEU A 25 -2.05 -1.71 8.30
CA LEU A 25 -1.25 -2.93 8.17
C LEU A 25 -0.48 -3.27 9.46
N ASN A 26 0.11 -2.27 10.12
CA ASN A 26 0.88 -2.47 11.34
C ASN A 26 0.02 -2.82 12.56
N ASN A 27 -1.24 -2.38 12.59
CA ASN A 27 -2.16 -2.61 13.70
C ASN A 27 -3.18 -3.73 13.42
N GLU A 28 -3.00 -4.47 12.33
CA GLU A 28 -3.92 -5.53 11.88
C GLU A 28 -5.38 -5.05 11.75
N LYS A 29 -5.56 -3.79 11.33
CA LYS A 29 -6.87 -3.13 11.15
C LYS A 29 -7.35 -3.26 9.72
N PHE A 30 -7.60 -4.50 9.31
CA PHE A 30 -8.17 -4.83 8.02
C PHE A 30 -9.07 -6.07 8.14
N ASN A 31 -10.07 -6.19 7.29
CA ASN A 31 -10.88 -7.40 7.23
C ASN A 31 -10.08 -8.50 6.52
N ARG A 32 -9.53 -9.46 7.27
CA ARG A 32 -8.66 -10.51 6.73
C ARG A 32 -9.39 -11.40 5.73
N GLU A 33 -10.58 -11.88 6.06
CA GLU A 33 -11.38 -12.76 5.18
C GLU A 33 -11.67 -12.05 3.86
N TYR A 34 -12.11 -10.79 3.91
CA TYR A 34 -12.36 -10.01 2.72
C TYR A 34 -11.08 -9.81 1.89
N THR A 35 -9.98 -9.46 2.56
CA THR A 35 -8.69 -9.19 1.91
C THR A 35 -8.19 -10.43 1.17
N GLU A 36 -8.21 -11.60 1.82
CA GLU A 36 -7.73 -12.85 1.24
C GLU A 36 -8.62 -13.36 0.10
N ALA A 37 -9.94 -13.22 0.23
CA ALA A 37 -10.90 -13.78 -0.73
C ALA A 37 -11.21 -12.88 -1.92
N TYR A 38 -11.24 -11.55 -1.72
CA TYR A 38 -11.81 -10.60 -2.69
C TYR A 38 -10.83 -9.57 -3.23
N THR A 39 -9.57 -9.58 -2.76
CA THR A 39 -8.52 -8.75 -3.33
C THR A 39 -7.45 -9.61 -3.98
N ASN A 40 -6.47 -8.96 -4.60
CA ASN A 40 -5.32 -9.64 -5.17
C ASN A 40 -4.18 -9.92 -4.18
N ALA A 41 -4.40 -9.76 -2.87
CA ALA A 41 -3.37 -9.87 -1.82
C ALA A 41 -2.49 -11.13 -1.91
N SER A 42 -3.10 -12.27 -2.27
CA SER A 42 -2.44 -13.58 -2.38
C SER A 42 -1.68 -13.80 -3.68
N LEU A 43 -1.90 -12.99 -4.73
CA LEU A 43 -1.25 -13.21 -6.01
C LEU A 43 0.25 -12.89 -5.95
N ILE A 44 1.05 -13.71 -6.63
CA ILE A 44 2.51 -13.59 -6.66
C ILE A 44 2.92 -12.71 -7.84
N VAL A 45 3.61 -11.61 -7.56
CA VAL A 45 4.17 -10.70 -8.58
C VAL A 45 5.50 -11.26 -9.08
N ARG A 46 5.85 -11.02 -10.37
CA ARG A 46 7.10 -11.48 -11.01
C ARG A 46 8.38 -11.05 -10.28
N GLU A 47 9.48 -11.78 -10.52
CA GLU A 47 10.78 -11.58 -9.85
C GLU A 47 11.47 -10.28 -10.26
N ASP A 48 11.22 -9.85 -11.49
CA ASP A 48 11.80 -8.65 -12.09
C ASP A 48 11.04 -7.37 -11.71
N TYR A 49 10.00 -7.47 -10.88
CA TYR A 49 9.38 -6.31 -10.24
C TYR A 49 10.27 -5.76 -9.14
N SER A 50 10.57 -4.47 -9.20
CA SER A 50 11.27 -3.78 -8.12
C SER A 50 10.82 -2.33 -8.01
N PHE A 51 11.14 -1.74 -6.87
CA PHE A 51 10.98 -0.31 -6.63
C PHE A 51 12.20 0.17 -5.84
N ASP A 52 12.91 1.15 -6.38
CA ASP A 52 14.09 1.74 -5.75
C ASP A 52 14.16 3.23 -6.06
N ASP A 53 14.52 4.01 -5.05
CA ASP A 53 14.66 5.48 -5.12
C ASP A 53 13.57 6.23 -5.94
N GLY A 54 12.30 5.86 -5.74
CA GLY A 54 11.17 6.52 -6.42
C GLY A 54 10.85 6.01 -7.82
N LEU A 55 11.63 5.08 -8.35
CA LEU A 55 11.44 4.47 -9.66
C LEU A 55 11.08 2.99 -9.52
N PHE A 56 10.11 2.56 -10.31
CA PHE A 56 9.81 1.14 -10.47
C PHE A 56 10.75 0.50 -11.50
N SER A 57 10.80 -0.83 -11.52
CA SER A 57 11.44 -1.60 -12.59
C SER A 57 10.91 -1.18 -13.97
N GLY A 58 11.80 -1.12 -14.97
CA GLY A 58 11.46 -0.82 -16.36
C GLY A 58 11.47 0.67 -16.73
N TYR A 59 11.99 1.58 -15.90
CA TYR A 59 12.06 3.01 -16.24
C TYR A 59 13.04 3.29 -17.39
N ASP A 60 12.54 3.94 -18.45
CA ASP A 60 13.31 4.53 -19.55
C ASP A 60 13.43 6.05 -19.29
N ALA A 61 14.62 6.51 -18.92
CA ALA A 61 14.88 7.90 -18.55
C ALA A 61 14.80 8.88 -19.73
N GLU A 62 15.10 8.42 -20.96
CA GLU A 62 15.04 9.28 -22.14
C GLU A 62 13.60 9.56 -22.53
N LYS A 63 12.75 8.52 -22.51
CA LYS A 63 11.33 8.65 -22.85
C LYS A 63 10.47 9.08 -21.66
N ARG A 64 11.00 8.99 -20.45
CA ARG A 64 10.28 9.16 -19.17
C ARG A 64 9.05 8.24 -19.11
N GLN A 65 9.23 6.99 -19.55
CA GLN A 65 8.19 5.96 -19.60
C GLN A 65 8.65 4.68 -18.90
N TYR A 66 7.71 3.77 -18.64
CA TYR A 66 8.01 2.48 -18.04
C TYR A 66 7.66 1.34 -19.01
N ASP A 67 8.58 0.38 -19.15
CA ASP A 67 8.23 -0.97 -19.56
C ASP A 67 7.55 -1.70 -18.38
N LYS A 68 6.26 -1.96 -18.54
CA LYS A 68 5.41 -2.55 -17.49
C LYS A 68 5.42 -4.07 -17.52
N THR A 69 6.29 -4.70 -18.32
CA THR A 69 6.36 -6.17 -18.44
C THR A 69 6.55 -6.84 -17.07
N SER A 70 7.41 -6.29 -16.22
CA SER A 70 7.65 -6.80 -14.86
C SER A 70 6.48 -6.59 -13.90
N TRP A 71 5.54 -5.69 -14.19
CA TRP A 71 4.41 -5.35 -13.31
C TRP A 71 3.23 -6.30 -13.51
N ASN A 72 3.53 -7.58 -13.66
CA ASN A 72 2.55 -8.65 -13.87
C ASN A 72 2.73 -9.74 -12.80
N TYR A 73 1.74 -10.62 -12.73
CA TYR A 73 1.81 -11.79 -11.88
C TYR A 73 2.67 -12.88 -12.50
N GLU A 74 3.25 -13.71 -11.65
CA GLU A 74 3.75 -15.00 -12.12
C GLU A 74 2.59 -15.88 -12.54
N LEU A 75 2.71 -16.50 -13.71
CA LEU A 75 1.74 -17.46 -14.20
C LEU A 75 2.17 -18.88 -13.84
N ASP A 76 1.20 -19.74 -13.56
CA ASP A 76 1.36 -21.17 -13.47
C ASP A 76 1.36 -21.83 -14.86
N GLU A 77 1.48 -23.16 -14.89
CA GLU A 77 1.52 -23.96 -16.12
C GLU A 77 0.25 -23.83 -16.98
N ASN A 78 -0.87 -23.42 -16.37
CA ASN A 78 -2.16 -23.24 -17.03
C ASN A 78 -2.41 -21.78 -17.46
N GLY A 79 -1.45 -20.88 -17.22
CA GLY A 79 -1.56 -19.47 -17.52
C GLY A 79 -2.37 -18.66 -16.50
N PHE A 80 -2.70 -19.22 -15.33
CA PHE A 80 -3.33 -18.49 -14.25
C PHE A 80 -2.29 -17.88 -13.32
N ALA A 81 -2.61 -16.75 -12.73
CA ALA A 81 -1.69 -16.10 -11.80
C ALA A 81 -1.53 -16.93 -10.51
N LYS A 82 -0.29 -17.25 -10.15
CA LYS A 82 0.07 -18.01 -8.94
C LYS A 82 -0.41 -17.27 -7.70
N ARG A 83 -0.80 -18.03 -6.67
CA ARG A 83 -1.31 -17.49 -5.41
C ARG A 83 -0.70 -18.19 -4.21
N ASP A 84 -0.47 -17.42 -3.15
CA ASP A 84 -0.18 -17.91 -1.81
C ASP A 84 -1.26 -17.38 -0.84
N THR A 85 -2.17 -18.25 -0.44
CA THR A 85 -3.26 -17.91 0.49
C THR A 85 -2.79 -17.72 1.92
N THR A 86 -1.55 -18.13 2.26
CA THR A 86 -0.99 -17.90 3.60
C THR A 86 -0.47 -16.48 3.79
N LEU A 87 -0.31 -15.73 2.68
CA LEU A 87 0.28 -14.39 2.61
C LEU A 87 1.71 -14.33 3.17
N GLN A 88 2.46 -15.43 3.13
CA GLN A 88 3.84 -15.51 3.62
C GLN A 88 4.87 -15.37 2.50
N HIS A 89 4.48 -15.61 1.26
CA HIS A 89 5.37 -15.51 0.11
C HIS A 89 5.89 -14.07 -0.01
N PRO A 90 7.21 -13.84 -0.10
CA PRO A 90 7.79 -12.50 -0.06
C PRO A 90 7.30 -11.60 -1.20
N ARG A 91 6.91 -12.21 -2.34
CA ARG A 91 6.39 -11.51 -3.53
C ARG A 91 4.88 -11.59 -3.71
N CYS A 92 4.12 -12.03 -2.70
CA CYS A 92 2.68 -11.81 -2.77
C CYS A 92 2.40 -10.30 -2.71
N VAL A 93 1.33 -9.85 -3.37
CA VAL A 93 0.96 -8.42 -3.41
C VAL A 93 0.89 -7.83 -1.99
N TRP A 94 0.40 -8.59 -1.02
CA TRP A 94 0.33 -8.17 0.38
C TRP A 94 1.67 -7.76 0.97
N ASN A 95 2.71 -8.58 0.79
CA ASN A 95 4.03 -8.33 1.36
C ASN A 95 4.78 -7.22 0.61
N LEU A 96 4.60 -7.14 -0.72
CA LEU A 96 5.14 -6.02 -1.51
C LEU A 96 4.47 -4.69 -1.15
N LEU A 97 3.16 -4.67 -0.91
CA LEU A 97 2.45 -3.49 -0.44
C LEU A 97 3.00 -3.03 0.91
N LYS A 98 3.12 -3.95 1.89
CA LYS A 98 3.73 -3.68 3.20
C LYS A 98 5.11 -3.04 3.06
N GLN A 99 5.97 -3.62 2.23
CA GLN A 99 7.30 -3.09 1.96
C GLN A 99 7.22 -1.68 1.33
N HIS A 100 6.36 -1.48 0.33
CA HIS A 100 6.24 -0.21 -0.38
C HIS A 100 5.83 0.94 0.54
N VAL A 101 4.83 0.70 1.41
CA VAL A 101 4.27 1.72 2.31
C VAL A 101 5.06 1.91 3.60
N SER A 102 6.03 1.03 3.91
CA SER A 102 6.82 1.07 5.15
C SER A 102 7.50 2.42 5.45
N ARG A 103 7.76 3.22 4.42
CA ARG A 103 8.43 4.52 4.51
C ARG A 103 7.50 5.67 4.92
N TYR A 104 6.18 5.48 4.87
CA TYR A 104 5.19 6.54 5.14
C TYR A 104 4.81 6.60 6.63
N THR A 105 5.82 6.76 7.50
CA THR A 105 5.60 6.88 8.95
C THR A 105 4.82 8.15 9.30
N PRO A 106 4.20 8.22 10.49
CA PRO A 106 3.53 9.45 10.94
C PRO A 106 4.43 10.70 10.92
N ASP A 107 5.74 10.54 11.17
CA ASP A 107 6.73 11.61 11.03
C ASP A 107 6.90 12.09 9.57
N VAL A 108 6.95 11.16 8.62
CA VAL A 108 7.03 11.51 7.19
C VAL A 108 5.75 12.19 6.72
N VAL A 109 4.59 11.72 7.19
CA VAL A 109 3.31 12.36 6.92
C VAL A 109 3.28 13.78 7.47
N GLU A 110 3.65 13.99 8.73
CA GLU A 110 3.71 15.34 9.33
C GLU A 110 4.64 16.27 8.55
N ASN A 111 5.84 15.80 8.22
CA ASN A 111 6.84 16.57 7.49
C ASN A 111 6.39 16.98 6.07
N ILE A 112 5.76 16.07 5.32
CA ILE A 112 5.37 16.34 3.92
C ILE A 112 4.01 17.02 3.83
N CYS A 113 3.03 16.57 4.59
CA CYS A 113 1.64 17.01 4.51
C CYS A 113 1.37 18.26 5.35
N GLY A 114 2.17 18.52 6.39
CA GLY A 114 1.92 19.56 7.38
C GLY A 114 0.77 19.25 8.34
N THR A 115 0.21 18.04 8.27
CA THR A 115 -0.82 17.55 9.19
C THR A 115 -0.15 17.17 10.51
N PRO A 116 -0.55 17.75 11.65
CA PRO A 116 0.01 17.36 12.94
C PRO A 116 -0.11 15.85 13.16
N LYS A 117 0.93 15.22 13.72
CA LYS A 117 0.96 13.77 13.94
C LYS A 117 -0.23 13.27 14.76
N ALA A 118 -0.61 14.01 15.79
CA ALA A 118 -1.76 13.67 16.64
C ALA A 118 -3.07 13.62 15.83
N ASP A 119 -3.27 14.59 14.93
CA ASP A 119 -4.45 14.66 14.08
C ASP A 119 -4.46 13.52 13.05
N PHE A 120 -3.31 13.23 12.45
CA PHE A 120 -3.16 12.08 11.55
C PHE A 120 -3.49 10.76 12.25
N LEU A 121 -2.97 10.52 13.46
CA LEU A 121 -3.27 9.32 14.23
C LEU A 121 -4.74 9.25 14.60
N LYS A 122 -5.39 10.38 14.92
CA LYS A 122 -6.83 10.43 15.18
C LYS A 122 -7.65 10.01 13.97
N VAL A 123 -7.28 10.47 12.76
CA VAL A 123 -7.92 10.01 11.52
C VAL A 123 -7.70 8.52 11.29
N CYS A 124 -6.48 8.02 11.53
CA CYS A 124 -6.17 6.60 11.40
C CYS A 124 -7.01 5.73 12.34
N GLU A 125 -7.22 6.16 13.58
CA GLU A 125 -8.11 5.49 14.54
C GLU A 125 -9.54 5.40 14.01
N TYR A 126 -10.12 6.52 13.56
CA TYR A 126 -11.48 6.53 13.02
C TYR A 126 -11.65 5.62 11.79
N ILE A 127 -10.68 5.60 10.88
CA ILE A 127 -10.72 4.69 9.72
C ILE A 127 -10.53 3.24 10.18
N ALA A 128 -9.66 2.98 11.14
CA ALA A 128 -9.41 1.64 11.67
C ALA A 128 -10.63 1.02 12.37
N GLU A 129 -11.50 1.83 12.96
CA GLU A 129 -12.74 1.35 13.59
C GLU A 129 -13.71 0.71 12.59
N THR A 130 -13.60 1.06 11.30
CA THR A 130 -14.45 0.49 10.24
C THR A 130 -13.89 -0.80 9.63
N SER A 131 -12.87 -1.41 10.23
CA SER A 131 -12.21 -2.61 9.68
C SER A 131 -12.89 -3.93 10.08
N ALA A 132 -13.81 -3.91 11.05
CA ALA A 132 -14.49 -5.11 11.54
C ALA A 132 -15.39 -5.73 10.44
N PRO A 133 -15.53 -7.06 10.39
CA PRO A 133 -16.57 -7.68 9.59
C PRO A 133 -17.94 -7.20 10.07
N GLY A 134 -18.73 -6.68 9.14
CA GLY A 134 -20.11 -6.23 9.38
C GLY A 134 -21.11 -7.38 9.43
#